data_AF-A0A183NU55-F1
#
_entry.id   AF-A0A183NU55-F1
#
_cell.length_a   1.000
_cell.length_b   1.000
_cell.length_c   1.000
_cell.angle_alpha   90.00
_cell.angle_beta   90.00
_cell.angle_gamma   90.00
#
_symmetry.space_group_name_H-M   'P 1'
#
loop_
_entity.id
_entity.type
_entity.pdbx_description
1 polymer ?
#
loop_
_entity_poly.entity_id
_entity_poly.type
_entity_poly.pdbx_seq_one_letter_code
_entity_poly.pdbx_strand_id
1 'polypeptide(L)'
;MMLILTGSVCCLTYIITYLGACEGTLACSTCHLIFAKEDFDNLRDPLTEEEQDMLDLAYGLTDTSRLGCQVKVNEDMDGIVVNVPESIYDARV
;
A
#
# COMPACT_ATOMS: atom_id res chain seq x y z
N MET A 1 2.26 10.71 -6.07
CA MET A 1 1.73 10.32 -7.41
C MET A 1 0.46 9.51 -7.22
N MET A 2 -0.59 9.75 -8.00
CA MET A 2 -1.89 9.11 -7.78
C MET A 2 -2.06 7.90 -8.72
N LEU A 3 -2.38 6.72 -8.18
CA LEU A 3 -2.57 5.48 -8.93
C LEU A 3 -4.05 5.07 -8.89
N ILE A 4 -4.58 4.61 -10.02
CA ILE A 4 -5.95 4.09 -10.12
C ILE A 4 -5.89 2.56 -10.12
N LEU A 5 -6.58 1.93 -9.17
CA LEU A 5 -6.70 0.49 -9.02
C LEU A 5 -7.80 -0.03 -9.95
N THR A 6 -7.53 -0.26 -11.24
CA THR A 6 -8.52 -0.90 -12.13
C THR A 6 -8.28 -2.42 -12.27
N GLY A 7 -9.29 -3.24 -12.00
CA GLY A 7 -9.51 -4.62 -12.46
C GLY A 7 -8.42 -5.69 -12.25
N SER A 8 -8.66 -6.57 -11.27
CA SER A 8 -8.19 -7.96 -11.02
C SER A 8 -6.73 -8.41 -11.12
N VAL A 9 -5.78 -7.67 -11.72
CA VAL A 9 -4.39 -8.20 -11.81
C VAL A 9 -3.31 -7.13 -11.89
N CYS A 10 -3.64 -5.91 -12.32
CA CYS A 10 -2.61 -4.96 -12.70
C CYS A 10 -1.94 -4.29 -11.49
N CYS A 11 -2.68 -3.99 -10.42
CA CYS A 11 -2.12 -3.14 -9.38
C CYS A 11 -1.25 -3.86 -8.35
N LEU A 12 -1.61 -5.07 -7.88
CA LEU A 12 -0.76 -5.77 -6.90
C LEU A 12 0.61 -6.10 -7.49
N THR A 13 0.65 -6.62 -8.72
CA THR A 13 1.90 -6.89 -9.43
C THR A 13 2.65 -5.60 -9.74
N TYR A 14 1.99 -4.52 -10.17
CA TYR A 14 2.66 -3.25 -10.42
C TYR A 14 3.25 -2.62 -9.15
N ILE A 15 2.51 -2.63 -8.03
CA ILE A 15 3.01 -2.15 -6.73
C ILE A 15 4.17 -3.01 -6.28
N ILE A 16 4.05 -4.34 -6.30
CA ILE A 16 5.12 -5.26 -5.86
C ILE A 16 6.36 -5.12 -6.77
N THR A 17 6.19 -5.02 -8.09
CA THR A 17 7.30 -4.98 -9.05
C THR A 17 7.96 -3.59 -9.15
N TYR A 18 7.21 -2.51 -8.95
CA TYR A 18 7.69 -1.15 -9.22
C TYR A 18 7.89 -0.29 -7.96
N LEU A 19 7.17 -0.58 -6.87
CA LEU A 19 7.26 0.15 -5.61
C LEU A 19 7.81 -0.72 -4.47
N GLY A 20 7.53 -2.03 -4.47
CA GLY A 20 7.93 -2.96 -3.42
C GLY A 20 9.36 -3.47 -3.57
N ALA A 21 10.33 -2.76 -3.00
CA ALA A 21 11.75 -3.16 -3.04
C ALA A 21 12.03 -4.56 -2.46
N CYS A 22 11.19 -5.03 -1.53
CA CYS A 22 11.26 -6.33 -0.89
C CYS A 22 10.33 -7.39 -1.52
N GLU A 23 9.77 -7.12 -2.71
CA GLU A 23 8.89 -8.03 -3.44
C GLU A 23 7.67 -8.53 -2.63
N GLY A 24 7.21 -7.72 -1.66
CA GLY A 24 6.05 -8.03 -0.82
C GLY A 24 6.34 -8.94 0.38
N THR A 25 7.61 -9.12 0.75
CA THR A 25 8.02 -9.93 1.91
C THR A 25 7.93 -9.21 3.27
N LEU A 26 7.25 -8.06 3.33
CA LEU A 26 7.08 -7.28 4.58
C LEU A 26 8.42 -6.90 5.24
N ALA A 27 9.44 -6.62 4.42
CA ALA A 27 10.77 -6.21 4.87
C ALA A 27 11.11 -4.75 4.49
N CYS A 28 10.13 -3.99 4.01
CA CYS A 28 10.30 -2.63 3.51
C CYS A 28 8.99 -1.83 3.59
N SER A 29 9.10 -0.50 3.67
CA SER A 29 7.96 0.43 3.65
C SER A 29 7.78 1.15 2.29
N THR A 30 8.48 0.69 1.25
CA THR A 30 8.48 1.33 -0.07
C THR A 30 7.17 1.16 -0.85
N CYS A 31 6.35 0.20 -0.43
CA CYS A 31 5.00 -0.01 -0.95
C CYS A 31 3.92 0.75 -0.15
N HIS A 32 4.30 1.73 0.66
CA HIS A 32 3.38 2.59 1.40
C HIS A 32 2.44 3.34 0.45
N LEU A 33 1.13 3.19 0.68
CA LEU A 33 0.05 3.85 -0.04
C LEU A 33 -0.90 4.50 0.95
N ILE A 34 -1.49 5.62 0.54
CA ILE A 34 -2.49 6.35 1.30
C ILE A 34 -3.83 6.22 0.59
N PHE A 35 -4.82 5.67 1.28
CA PHE A 35 -6.16 5.44 0.75
C PHE A 35 -7.08 6.62 1.08
N ALA A 36 -8.12 6.83 0.27
CA ALA A 36 -9.25 7.66 0.68
C ALA A 36 -9.97 6.97 1.85
N LYS A 37 -10.59 7.75 2.73
CA LYS A 37 -11.23 7.21 3.94
C LYS A 37 -12.32 6.18 3.62
N GLU A 38 -13.10 6.46 2.59
CA GLU A 38 -14.19 5.61 2.09
C GLU A 38 -13.67 4.23 1.67
N ASP A 39 -12.53 4.22 0.98
CA ASP A 39 -11.87 3.02 0.48
C ASP A 39 -11.12 2.26 1.58
N PHE A 40 -10.53 2.99 2.51
CA PHE A 40 -9.87 2.43 3.70
C PHE A 40 -10.86 1.67 4.58
N ASP A 41 -12.06 2.23 4.79
CA ASP A 41 -13.12 1.60 5.57
C ASP A 41 -13.67 0.33 4.88
N ASN A 42 -13.51 0.20 3.55
CA ASN A 42 -13.85 -0.99 2.77
C ASN A 42 -12.76 -2.08 2.80
N LEU A 43 -11.58 -1.80 3.35
CA LEU A 43 -10.51 -2.80 3.48
C LEU A 43 -10.93 -3.88 4.47
N ARG A 44 -11.08 -5.10 3.97
CA ARG A 44 -11.53 -6.24 4.79
C ARG A 44 -10.40 -6.86 5.62
N ASP A 45 -9.15 -6.69 5.19
CA ASP A 45 -7.98 -7.23 5.88
C ASP A 45 -7.58 -6.31 7.04
N PRO A 46 -7.51 -6.83 8.28
CA PRO A 46 -7.05 -6.05 9.42
C PRO A 46 -5.58 -5.67 9.24
N LEU A 47 -5.20 -4.55 9.85
CA LEU A 47 -3.81 -4.17 9.97
C LEU A 47 -3.12 -5.11 10.97
N THR A 48 -2.01 -5.74 10.57
CA THR A 48 -1.22 -6.60 11.45
C THR A 48 -0.19 -5.79 12.22
N GLU A 49 0.27 -6.30 13.36
CA GLU A 49 1.33 -5.64 14.14
C GLU A 49 2.63 -5.51 13.32
N GLU A 50 3.02 -6.57 12.59
CA GLU A 50 4.18 -6.54 11.70
C GLU A 50 4.07 -5.47 10.60
N GLU A 51 2.88 -5.31 10.01
CA GLU A 51 2.64 -4.26 9.01
C GLU A 51 2.75 -2.87 9.64
N GLN A 52 2.21 -2.68 10.85
CA GLN A 52 2.30 -1.44 11.60
C GLN A 52 3.75 -1.07 11.92
N ASP A 53 4.56 -2.03 12.37
CA ASP A 53 5.98 -1.82 12.68
C ASP A 53 6.75 -1.29 11.45
N MET A 54 6.42 -1.78 10.26
CA MET A 54 7.01 -1.29 9.01
C MET A 54 6.43 0.05 8.56
N LEU A 55 5.13 0.29 8.76
CA LEU A 55 4.48 1.57 8.45
C LEU A 55 5.00 2.71 9.32
N ASP A 56 5.41 2.44 10.56
CA ASP A 56 6.02 3.45 11.44
C ASP A 56 7.35 3.99 10.89
N LEU A 57 8.01 3.22 10.01
CA LEU A 57 9.22 3.65 9.29
C LEU A 57 8.90 4.42 8.00
N ALA A 58 7.62 4.48 7.59
CA ALA A 58 7.19 5.12 6.36
C ALA A 58 7.12 6.65 6.51
N TYR A 59 7.50 7.37 5.45
CA TYR A 59 7.45 8.83 5.45
C TYR A 59 6.04 9.32 5.14
N GLY A 60 5.53 10.25 5.95
CA GLY A 60 4.19 10.82 5.74
C GLY A 60 3.05 9.84 6.06
N LEU A 61 3.25 9.01 7.10
CA LEU A 61 2.23 8.12 7.63
C LEU A 61 0.95 8.89 7.99
N THR A 62 -0.19 8.33 7.60
CA THR A 62 -1.54 8.82 7.88
C THR A 62 -2.41 7.70 8.44
N ASP A 63 -3.55 8.06 9.03
CA ASP A 63 -4.52 7.09 9.57
C ASP A 63 -5.08 6.13 8.50
N THR A 64 -5.03 6.51 7.22
CA THR A 64 -5.49 5.71 6.08
C THR A 64 -4.34 5.09 5.28
N SER A 65 -3.16 5.01 5.87
CA SER A 65 -1.98 4.41 5.25
C SER A 65 -1.98 2.89 5.39
N ARG A 66 -1.58 2.19 4.32
CA ARG A 66 -1.34 0.74 4.33
C ARG A 66 -0.13 0.39 3.47
N LEU A 67 0.45 -0.78 3.72
CA LEU A 67 1.40 -1.38 2.79
C LEU A 67 0.61 -2.02 1.66
N GLY A 68 0.70 -1.46 0.45
CA GLY A 68 -0.03 -1.93 -0.72
C GLY A 68 0.25 -3.40 -1.08
N CYS A 69 1.37 -3.97 -0.64
CA CYS A 69 1.67 -5.39 -0.83
C CYS A 69 0.86 -6.33 0.07
N GLN A 70 0.30 -5.84 1.19
CA GLN A 70 -0.49 -6.63 2.13
C GLN A 70 -2.01 -6.49 1.91
N VAL A 71 -2.43 -5.44 1.21
CA VAL A 71 -3.84 -5.18 0.92
C VAL A 71 -4.33 -6.10 -0.20
N LYS A 72 -5.36 -6.94 0.05
CA LYS A 72 -5.99 -7.72 -1.01
C LYS A 72 -7.01 -6.88 -1.76
N VAL A 73 -6.80 -6.75 -3.06
CA VAL A 73 -7.75 -6.07 -3.95
C VAL A 73 -8.90 -7.02 -4.29
N ASN A 74 -10.13 -6.55 -4.10
CA ASN A 74 -11.36 -7.27 -4.47
C ASN A 74 -12.03 -6.60 -5.68
N GLU A 75 -13.04 -7.24 -6.27
CA GLU A 75 -13.80 -6.68 -7.41
C GLU A 75 -14.49 -5.35 -7.06
N ASP A 76 -14.89 -5.16 -5.80
CA ASP A 76 -15.50 -3.93 -5.29
C ASP A 76 -14.53 -2.73 -5.22
N MET A 77 -13.23 -2.98 -5.45
CA MET A 77 -12.16 -1.99 -5.37
C MET A 77 -11.71 -1.50 -6.76
N ASP A 78 -12.48 -1.82 -7.80
CA ASP A 78 -12.23 -1.36 -9.16
C ASP A 78 -12.47 0.15 -9.31
N GLY A 79 -11.44 0.87 -9.75
CA GLY A 79 -11.45 2.32 -9.92
C GLY A 79 -11.02 3.12 -8.69
N ILE A 80 -10.61 2.48 -7.60
CA ILE A 80 -10.13 3.18 -6.40
C ILE A 80 -8.88 3.99 -6.72
N VAL A 81 -8.80 5.17 -6.12
CA VAL A 81 -7.69 6.08 -6.30
C VAL A 81 -6.83 6.08 -5.04
N VAL A 82 -5.60 5.62 -5.14
CA VAL A 82 -4.62 5.63 -4.04
C VAL A 82 -3.55 6.67 -4.28
N ASN A 83 -3.10 7.31 -3.21
CA ASN A 83 -2.01 8.27 -3.27
C ASN A 83 -0.69 7.61 -2.85
N VAL A 84 0.30 7.67 -3.73
CA VAL A 84 1.68 7.28 -3.44
C VAL A 84 2.41 8.51 -2.90
N PRO A 85 2.95 8.47 -1.68
CA PRO A 85 3.73 9.58 -1.13
C PRO A 85 4.95 9.87 -2.00
N GLU A 86 5.36 11.13 -2.07
CA GLU A 86 6.45 11.58 -2.97
C GLU A 86 7.82 11.04 -2.57
N SER A 87 8.02 10.72 -1.29
CA SER A 87 9.29 10.23 -0.76
C SER A 87 9.16 8.78 -0.34
N ILE A 88 9.64 7.89 -1.21
CA ILE A 88 9.73 6.45 -0.97
C ILE A 88 11.14 6.18 -0.45
N TYR A 89 11.32 6.10 0.86
CA TYR A 89 12.62 5.74 1.44
C TYR A 89 12.74 4.22 1.58
N ASP A 90 13.70 3.64 0.88
CA ASP A 90 14.11 2.26 1.12
C ASP A 90 15.06 2.23 2.32
N ALA A 91 14.50 2.08 3.52
CA ALA A 91 15.24 2.04 4.77
C ALA A 91 15.99 0.72 4.98
N ARG A 92 16.61 0.16 3.94
CA ARG A 92 17.59 -0.92 4.06
C ARG A 92 18.77 -0.42 4.89
N VAL A 93 18.75 -0.73 6.19
CA VAL A 93 19.94 -0.81 7.05
C VAL A 93 20.81 -1.98 6.63
#